data_AF-A0A7C5NF88-F1
#
_entry.id   AF-A0A7C5NF88-F1
#
_cell.length_a   1.000
_cell.length_b   1.000
_cell.length_c   1.000
_cell.angle_alpha   90.00
_cell.angle_beta   90.00
_cell.angle_gamma   90.00
#
_symmetry.space_group_name_H-M   'P 1'
#
loop_
_entity.id
_entity.type
_entity.pdbx_description
1 polymer ?
#
loop_
_entity_poly.entity_id
_entity_poly.type
_entity_poly.pdbx_seq_one_letter_code
_entity_poly.pdbx_strand_id
1 'polypeptide(L)' 'MLKIISSLLLKIWGWKIKGKPAKDKKLMLVVMPHTSNWDFLVGLLTRWKLGLKIKFVGKSSLFKFPYGFIFRFLGGY' A
#
# COMPACT_ATOMS: atom_id res chain seq x y z
N MET A 1 14.29 4.32 -6.28
CA MET A 1 13.69 3.47 -7.34
C MET A 1 12.19 3.26 -7.16
N LEU A 2 11.71 2.62 -6.08
CA LEU A 2 10.27 2.33 -5.88
C LEU A 2 9.36 3.57 -5.92
N LYS A 3 9.81 4.72 -5.42
CA LYS A 3 9.05 5.99 -5.46
C LYS A 3 8.76 6.45 -6.90
N ILE A 4 9.73 6.33 -7.79
CA ILE A 4 9.61 6.75 -9.19
C ILE A 4 8.67 5.80 -9.93
N ILE A 5 8.90 4.49 -9.79
CA ILE A 5 8.04 3.44 -10.37
C ILE A 5 6.60 3.63 -9.91
N SER A 6 6.38 3.83 -8.61
CA SER A 6 5.04 4.05 -8.06
C SER A 6 4.40 5.32 -8.60
N SER A 7 5.19 6.39 -8.77
CA SER A 7 4.67 7.63 -9.37
C SER A 7 4.28 7.47 -10.83
N LEU A 8 5.03 6.69 -11.60
CA LEU A 8 4.70 6.39 -12.99
C LEU A 8 3.44 5.52 -13.09
N LEU A 9 3.38 4.41 -12.35
CA LEU A 9 2.23 3.50 -12.36
C LEU A 9 0.94 4.20 -11.92
N LEU A 10 0.99 4.97 -10.83
CA LEU A 10 -0.18 5.77 -10.41
C LEU A 10 -0.60 6.78 -11.47
N LYS A 11 0.34 7.40 -12.18
CA LYS A 11 0.04 8.33 -13.28
C LYS A 11 -0.64 7.62 -14.45
N ILE A 12 -0.13 6.45 -14.86
CA ILE A 12 -0.70 5.63 -15.94
C ILE A 12 -2.12 5.17 -15.58
N TRP A 13 -2.33 4.78 -14.32
CA TRP A 13 -3.65 4.39 -13.82
C TRP A 13 -4.58 5.58 -13.49
N GLY A 14 -4.18 6.82 -13.78
CA GLY A 14 -5.01 8.02 -13.58
C GLY A 14 -5.16 8.48 -12.12
N TRP A 15 -4.42 7.89 -11.17
CA TRP A 15 -4.52 8.21 -9.76
C TRP A 15 -3.75 9.49 -9.38
N LYS A 16 -4.42 10.36 -8.62
CA LYS A 16 -3.84 11.58 -8.03
C LYS A 16 -3.93 11.48 -6.51
N ILE A 17 -2.80 11.65 -5.83
CA ILE A 17 -2.76 11.75 -4.37
C ILE A 17 -2.99 13.21 -3.99
N LYS A 18 -4.00 13.46 -3.17
CA LYS A 18 -4.28 14.77 -2.59
C LYS A 18 -4.02 14.75 -1.08
N GLY A 19 -3.51 15.85 -0.55
CA GLY A 19 -3.17 15.96 0.87
C GLY A 19 -1.75 15.48 1.21
N LYS A 20 -1.42 15.54 2.49
CA LYS A 20 -0.14 15.08 3.05
C LYS A 20 -0.42 14.08 4.17
N PRO A 21 0.41 13.04 4.32
CA PRO A 21 0.28 12.13 5.45
C PRO A 21 0.52 12.88 6.76
N ALA A 22 -0.16 12.44 7.82
CA ALA A 22 0.03 12.94 9.16
C ALA A 22 1.49 12.74 9.62
N LYS A 23 1.97 13.63 10.50
CA LYS A 23 3.37 13.65 10.97
C LYS A 23 3.56 12.92 12.30
N ASP A 24 2.49 12.39 12.87
CA ASP A 24 2.52 11.73 14.18
C ASP A 24 3.41 10.49 14.17
N LYS A 25 4.04 10.21 15.31
CA LYS A 25 4.93 9.06 15.47
C LYS A 25 4.20 7.71 15.41
N LYS A 26 2.89 7.70 15.69
CA LYS A 26 2.02 6.51 15.68
C LYS A 26 0.75 6.84 14.91
N LEU A 27 0.50 6.09 13.82
CA LEU A 27 -0.63 6.31 12.93
C LEU A 27 -1.23 4.96 12.52
N MET A 28 -2.56 4.90 12.51
CA MET A 28 -3.32 3.86 11.83
C MET A 28 -3.98 4.49 10.61
N LEU A 29 -3.72 3.92 9.44
CA LEU A 29 -4.29 4.41 8.19
C LEU A 29 -5.33 3.41 7.71
N VAL A 30 -6.52 3.92 7.43
CA VAL A 30 -7.65 3.15 6.93
C VAL A 30 -7.81 3.47 5.46
N VAL A 31 -7.88 2.43 4.62
CA VAL A 31 -8.18 2.56 3.20
C VAL A 31 -9.67 2.29 3.03
N MET A 32 -10.40 3.27 2.51
CA MET A 32 -11.83 3.14 2.24
C MET A 32 -12.25 4.10 1.11
N PRO A 33 -13.30 3.77 0.35
CA PRO A 33 -14.00 2.47 0.33
C PRO A 33 -13.14 1.35 -0.28
N HIS A 34 -13.48 0.09 -0.01
CA HIS A 34 -12.89 -1.06 -0.69
C HIS A 34 -13.83 -1.54 -1.80
N THR A 35 -13.39 -1.39 -3.04
CA THR A 35 -14.09 -1.80 -4.26
C THR A 35 -13.59 -3.14 -4.79
N SER A 36 -12.29 -3.43 -4.64
CA SER A 36 -11.68 -4.66 -5.14
C SER A 36 -10.29 -4.91 -4.53
N ASN A 37 -9.70 -6.09 -4.80
CA ASN A 37 -8.33 -6.39 -4.37
C ASN A 37 -7.29 -5.44 -5.00
N TRP A 38 -7.62 -4.71 -6.07
CA TRP A 38 -6.73 -3.70 -6.65
C TRP A 38 -6.49 -2.51 -5.73
N ASP A 39 -7.38 -2.25 -4.77
CA ASP A 39 -7.19 -1.20 -3.77
C ASP A 39 -5.93 -1.43 -2.93
N PHE A 40 -5.55 -2.68 -2.71
CA PHE A 40 -4.29 -3.04 -2.05
C PHE A 40 -3.09 -2.53 -2.85
N LEU A 41 -3.07 -2.72 -4.16
CA LEU A 41 -1.98 -2.26 -5.02
C LEU A 41 -1.93 -0.73 -5.08
N VAL A 42 -3.08 -0.07 -5.21
CA VAL A 42 -3.16 1.40 -5.17
C VAL A 42 -2.61 1.93 -3.83
N GLY A 43 -3.00 1.32 -2.70
CA GLY A 43 -2.50 1.66 -1.37
C GLY A 43 -0.99 1.42 -1.23
N LEU A 44 -0.49 0.31 -1.76
CA LEU A 44 0.93 -0.06 -1.76
C LEU A 44 1.80 0.94 -2.54
N LEU A 45 1.38 1.28 -3.76
CA LEU A 45 2.04 2.29 -4.59
C LEU A 45 1.98 3.67 -3.95
N THR A 46 0.85 4.03 -3.34
CA THR A 46 0.67 5.30 -2.64
C THR A 46 1.63 5.40 -1.44
N ARG A 47 1.72 4.34 -0.63
CA ARG A 47 2.69 4.23 0.48
C ARG A 47 4.11 4.46 0.00
N TRP A 48 4.53 3.77 -1.06
CA TRP A 48 5.89 3.91 -1.61
C TRP A 48 6.15 5.27 -2.24
N LYS A 49 5.18 5.84 -2.95
CA LYS A 49 5.26 7.19 -3.52
C LYS A 49 5.43 8.25 -2.42
N LEU A 50 4.72 8.10 -1.31
CA LEU A 50 4.81 9.00 -0.16
C LEU A 50 6.01 8.72 0.74
N GLY A 51 6.76 7.63 0.50
CA GLY A 51 7.91 7.24 1.33
C GLY A 51 7.52 6.79 2.74
N LEU A 52 6.28 6.33 2.92
CA LEU A 52 5.74 5.92 4.21
C LEU A 52 6.16 4.49 4.56
N LYS A 53 6.63 4.30 5.80
CA LYS A 53 6.98 2.98 6.35
C LYS A 53 5.79 2.41 7.13
N ILE A 54 4.75 1.99 6.41
CA ILE A 54 3.51 1.46 6.99
C ILE A 54 3.47 -0.06 6.85
N LYS A 55 3.06 -0.76 7.91
CA LYS A 55 2.73 -2.19 7.88
C LYS A 55 1.21 -2.35 7.71
N PHE A 56 0.75 -3.45 7.15
CA PHE A 56 -0.69 -3.69 6.95
C PHE A 56 -1.13 -4.99 7.63
N VAL A 57 -2.40 -5.03 8.01
CA VAL A 57 -3.05 -6.22 8.54
C VAL A 57 -3.82 -6.88 7.39
N GLY A 58 -3.65 -8.19 7.21
CA GLY A 58 -4.30 -8.94 6.14
C GLY A 58 -5.05 -10.16 6.65
N LYS A 59 -5.93 -10.72 5.82
CA LYS A 59 -6.56 -12.01 6.10
C LYS A 59 -5.48 -13.10 6.19
N SER A 60 -5.57 -13.96 7.19
CA SER A 60 -4.60 -15.05 7.44
C SER A 60 -4.35 -15.95 6.22
N SER A 61 -5.36 -16.13 5.36
CA SER A 61 -5.26 -16.91 4.12
C SER A 61 -4.26 -16.33 3.11
N LEU A 62 -4.01 -15.01 3.11
CA LEU A 62 -3.03 -14.37 2.21
C LEU A 62 -1.59 -14.76 2.55
N PHE A 63 -1.35 -15.19 3.79
CA PHE A 63 -0.02 -15.49 4.31
C PHE A 63 0.35 -16.97 4.25
N LYS A 64 -0.48 -17.77 3.56
CA LYS A 64 -0.25 -19.20 3.31
C LYS A 64 0.51 -19.41 2.00
N PHE A 65 1.14 -20.57 1.85
CA PHE A 65 1.81 -20.98 0.61
C PHE A 65 0.80 -21.02 -0.57
N PRO A 66 1.20 -20.65 -1.82
CA PRO A 66 2.56 -20.31 -2.26
C PRO A 66 2.95 -18.84 -2.11
N TYR A 67 2.00 -17.91 -2.03
CA TYR A 67 2.30 -16.48 -2.14
C TYR A 67 2.51 -15.75 -0.82
N GLY A 68 2.38 -16.44 0.32
CA GLY A 68 2.46 -15.82 1.64
C GLY A 68 3.74 -15.04 1.90
N PHE A 69 4.87 -15.47 1.32
CA PHE A 69 6.14 -14.75 1.42
C PHE A 69 6.08 -13.35 0.81
N ILE A 70 5.31 -13.17 -0.28
CA ILE A 70 5.15 -11.87 -0.95
C ILE A 70 4.47 -10.89 -0.01
N PHE A 71 3.34 -11.28 0.59
CA PHE A 71 2.60 -10.40 1.49
C PHE A 71 3.40 -10.05 2.76
N ARG A 72 4.17 -11.01 3.30
CA ARG A 72 5.08 -10.74 4.43
C ARG A 72 6.18 -9.76 4.05
N PHE A 73 6.82 -9.95 2.89
CA PHE A 73 7.85 -9.04 2.37
C PHE A 73 7.31 -7.62 2.14
N LEU A 74 6.07 -7.50 1.68
CA LEU A 74 5.41 -6.20 1.50
C LEU A 74 5.04 -5.52 2.84
N GLY A 75 5.23 -6.18 3.97
CA GLY A 75 4.97 -5.66 5.32
C GLY A 75 3.60 -6.03 5.88
N GLY A 76 3.05 -7.18 5.46
CA GLY A 76 1.79 -7.72 5.95
C GLY A 76 1.98 -8.62 7.16
N TYR A 77 1.03 -8.55 8.09
CA TYR A 77 0.93 -9.35 9.31
C TYR A 77 -0.48 -9.93 9.47
#